data_AF-A0A9D0AVR4-F1
#
_entry.id   AF-A0A9D0AVR4-F1
#
_cell.length_a   1.000
_cell.length_b   1.000
_cell.length_c   1.000
_cell.angle_alpha   90.00
_cell.angle_beta   90.00
_cell.angle_gamma   90.00
#
_symmetry.space_group_name_H-M   'P 1'
#
loop_
_entity.id
_entity.type
_entity.pdbx_description
1 polymer ?
#
loop_
_entity_poly.entity_id
_entity_poly.type
_entity_poly.pdbx_seq_one_letter_code
_entity_poly.pdbx_strand_id
1 'polypeptide(L)'
;MSNLKKPPKLILRRVGRAIVDYAMIKDKDRILLGLSGGKDSLSLLHILAHLQRYAPIKFELGVITVDPQIQGFDPSPLKEYLAELGIAYFYCSQPIME
;
A
#
# COMPACT_ATOMS: atom_id res chain seq x y z
N MET A 1 -6.93 -9.16 15.39
CA MET A 1 -6.68 -7.71 15.49
C MET A 1 -5.67 -7.34 14.41
N SER A 2 -5.98 -6.39 13.51
CA SER A 2 -5.08 -6.06 12.38
C SER A 2 -3.73 -5.55 12.89
N ASN A 3 -2.62 -6.16 12.46
CA ASN A 3 -1.24 -5.82 12.87
C ASN A 3 -0.71 -4.50 12.23
N LEU A 4 -1.63 -3.57 11.90
CA LEU A 4 -1.33 -2.28 11.29
C LEU A 4 -0.52 -1.43 12.26
N LYS A 5 0.67 -1.00 11.84
CA LYS A 5 1.52 -0.12 12.62
C LYS A 5 1.02 1.31 12.43
N LYS A 6 0.81 2.02 13.54
CA LYS A 6 0.41 3.43 13.50
C LYS A 6 1.56 4.28 12.96
N PRO A 7 1.41 4.98 11.83
CA PRO A 7 2.47 5.82 11.30
C PRO A 7 2.72 7.07 12.17
N PRO A 8 3.94 7.63 12.17
CA PRO A 8 4.23 8.88 12.87
C PRO A 8 3.36 10.04 12.39
N LYS A 9 2.89 10.87 13.33
CA LYS A 9 2.03 12.04 13.04
C LYS A 9 2.64 12.99 11.99
N LEU A 10 3.96 13.19 12.02
CA LEU A 10 4.67 14.05 11.07
C LEU A 10 4.48 13.60 9.62
N ILE A 11 4.62 12.30 9.35
CA ILE A 11 4.47 11.72 8.02
C ILE A 11 3.00 11.77 7.59
N LEU A 12 2.07 11.40 8.47
CA LEU A 12 0.62 11.48 8.18
C LEU A 12 0.21 12.89 7.75
N ARG A 13 0.70 13.93 8.43
CA ARG A 13 0.40 15.31 8.07
C ARG A 13 0.94 15.70 6.70
N ARG A 14 2.16 15.28 6.36
CA ARG A 14 2.77 15.57 5.06
C ARG A 14 2.03 14.85 3.92
N VAL A 15 1.69 13.59 4.11
CA VAL A 15 0.95 12.81 3.09
C VAL A 15 -0.47 13.34 2.94
N GLY A 16 -1.19 13.62 4.04
CA GLY A 16 -2.52 14.21 3.99
C GLY A 16 -2.53 15.56 3.27
N ARG A 17 -1.53 16.42 3.51
CA ARG A 17 -1.35 17.67 2.77
C ARG A 17 -1.12 17.44 1.28
N ALA A 18 -0.24 16.51 0.90
CA ALA A 18 0.00 16.20 -0.51
C ALA A 18 -1.28 15.68 -1.21
N ILE A 19 -2.05 14.82 -0.55
CA ILE A 19 -3.33 14.33 -1.10
C ILE A 19 -4.28 15.48 -1.40
N VAL A 20 -4.38 16.47 -0.51
CA VAL A 20 -5.24 17.65 -0.68
C VAL A 20 -4.68 18.60 -1.73
N ASP A 21 -3.42 19.00 -1.61
CA ASP A 21 -2.76 20.00 -2.47
C ASP A 21 -2.74 19.54 -3.95
N TYR A 22 -2.68 18.23 -4.20
CA TYR A 22 -2.65 17.66 -5.55
C TYR A 22 -3.92 16.88 -5.94
N ALA A 23 -4.97 16.91 -5.11
CA ALA A 23 -6.22 16.19 -5.33
C ALA A 23 -6.03 14.69 -5.71
N MET A 24 -5.09 14.01 -5.04
CA MET A 24 -4.63 12.66 -5.43
C MET A 24 -5.65 11.56 -5.14
N ILE A 25 -6.47 11.73 -4.11
CA ILE A 25 -7.48 10.76 -3.68
C ILE A 25 -8.81 11.50 -3.55
N LYS A 26 -9.85 10.94 -4.17
CA LYS A 26 -11.22 11.42 -4.16
C LYS A 26 -12.15 10.40 -3.49
N ASP A 27 -13.33 10.86 -3.10
CA ASP A 27 -14.33 9.99 -2.49
C ASP A 27 -14.74 8.88 -3.46
N LYS A 28 -14.80 7.65 -2.95
CA LYS A 28 -15.11 6.40 -3.66
C LYS A 28 -14.03 5.92 -4.64
N ASP A 29 -12.83 6.49 -4.59
CA ASP A 29 -11.71 5.97 -5.36
C ASP A 29 -11.36 4.53 -4.95
N ARG A 30 -10.91 3.74 -5.92
CA ARG A 30 -10.34 2.41 -5.71
C ARG A 30 -8.85 2.47 -6.03
N ILE A 31 -8.02 2.37 -4.99
CA ILE A 31 -6.58 2.57 -5.08
C ILE A 31 -5.89 1.21 -5.07
N LEU A 32 -5.02 0.98 -6.05
CA LEU A 32 -4.14 -0.17 -6.10
C LEU A 32 -2.70 0.29 -5.85
N LEU A 33 -2.14 -0.07 -4.69
CA LEU A 33 -0.77 0.26 -4.32
C LEU A 33 0.20 -0.79 -4.88
N GLY A 34 1.19 -0.36 -5.67
CA GLY A 34 2.34 -1.19 -6.01
C GLY A 34 3.23 -1.43 -4.79
N LEU A 35 3.42 -2.69 -4.40
CA LEU A 35 4.23 -3.09 -3.26
C LEU A 35 5.45 -3.90 -3.72
N SER A 36 6.63 -3.35 -3.53
CA SER A 36 7.90 -4.02 -3.88
C SER A 36 8.49 -4.85 -2.75
N GLY A 37 7.90 -4.77 -1.55
CA GLY A 37 8.45 -5.34 -0.31
C GLY A 37 9.50 -4.44 0.37
N GLY A 38 9.91 -3.34 -0.27
CA GLY A 38 10.81 -2.36 0.33
C GLY A 38 10.13 -1.51 1.41
N LYS A 39 10.96 -0.94 2.31
CA LYS A 39 10.51 -0.10 3.44
C LYS A 39 9.60 1.06 3.02
N ASP A 40 9.83 1.65 1.85
CA ASP A 40 9.08 2.82 1.39
C ASP A 40 7.66 2.42 0.97
N SER A 41 7.53 1.35 0.18
CA SER A 41 6.23 0.80 -0.25
C SER A 41 5.41 0.26 0.94
N LEU A 42 6.07 -0.40 1.90
CA LEU A 42 5.45 -0.86 3.15
C LEU A 42 5.01 0.32 4.03
N SER A 43 5.84 1.37 4.13
CA SER A 43 5.47 2.57 4.87
C SER A 43 4.24 3.24 4.27
N LEU A 44 4.19 3.35 2.94
CA LEU A 44 3.05 3.90 2.22
C LEU A 44 1.78 3.07 2.44
N LEU A 45 1.87 1.73 2.44
CA LEU A 45 0.77 0.84 2.79
C LEU A 45 0.17 1.17 4.16
N HIS A 46 0.99 1.26 5.21
CA HIS A 46 0.50 1.59 6.55
C HIS A 46 -0.12 2.99 6.63
N ILE A 47 0.44 3.95 5.89
CA ILE A 47 -0.11 5.31 5.81
C ILE A 47 -1.48 5.31 5.15
N LEU A 48 -1.62 4.68 3.98
CA LEU A 48 -2.90 4.64 3.26
C LEU A 48 -3.94 3.83 4.04
N ALA A 49 -3.59 2.69 4.62
CA ALA A 49 -4.48 1.90 5.46
C ALA A 49 -4.93 2.67 6.72
N HIS A 50 -4.04 3.47 7.31
CA HIS A 50 -4.40 4.38 8.41
C HIS A 50 -5.38 5.45 7.94
N LEU A 51 -5.10 6.12 6.82
CA LEU A 51 -5.98 7.14 6.27
C LEU A 51 -7.35 6.58 5.90
N GLN A 52 -7.42 5.40 5.28
CA GLN A 52 -8.68 4.73 4.93
C GLN A 52 -9.60 4.54 6.15
N ARG A 53 -9.01 4.22 7.32
CA ARG A 53 -9.75 3.97 8.56
C ARG A 53 -10.20 5.24 9.27
N TYR A 54 -9.40 6.30 9.22
CA TYR A 54 -9.58 7.48 10.11
C TYR A 54 -9.89 8.79 9.38
N ALA A 55 -9.62 8.90 8.08
CA ALA A 55 -9.90 10.11 7.31
C ALA A 55 -11.40 10.19 6.93
N PRO A 56 -11.92 11.42 6.70
CA PRO A 56 -13.31 11.61 6.26
C PRO A 56 -13.57 11.05 4.86
N ILE A 57 -12.54 11.07 3.99
CA ILE A 57 -12.62 10.56 2.61
C ILE A 57 -12.71 9.03 2.61
N LYS A 58 -13.68 8.48 1.86
CA LYS A 58 -13.86 7.01 1.76
C LYS A 58 -13.24 6.52 0.46
N PHE A 59 -12.38 5.51 0.55
CA PHE A 59 -11.76 4.87 -0.60
C PHE A 59 -11.49 3.39 -0.31
N GLU A 60 -11.35 2.60 -1.37
CA GLU A 60 -10.91 1.20 -1.28
C GLU A 60 -9.39 1.12 -1.49
N LEU A 61 -8.74 0.20 -0.78
CA LEU A 61 -7.30 -0.03 -0.89
C LEU A 61 -7.04 -1.51 -1.19
N GLY A 62 -6.41 -1.76 -2.33
CA GLY A 62 -5.79 -3.03 -2.67
C GLY A 62 -4.28 -2.85 -2.86
N VAL A 63 -3.57 -3.97 -2.90
CA VAL A 63 -2.11 -4.02 -3.09
C VAL A 63 -1.76 -4.97 -4.21
N ILE A 64 -0.80 -4.61 -5.06
CA ILE A 64 -0.26 -5.49 -6.11
C ILE A 64 1.26 -5.58 -6.00
N THR A 65 1.79 -6.79 -6.11
CA THR A 65 3.21 -7.02 -6.41
C THR A 65 3.35 -7.45 -7.86
N VAL A 66 4.25 -6.80 -8.58
CA VAL A 66 4.66 -7.19 -9.94
C VAL A 66 6.05 -7.80 -9.83
N ASP A 67 6.12 -9.11 -10.00
CA ASP A 67 7.35 -9.90 -10.00
C ASP A 67 8.05 -9.80 -11.36
N PRO A 68 9.28 -9.25 -11.41
CA PRO A 68 10.03 -9.06 -12.65
C PRO A 68 10.71 -10.34 -13.16
N GLN A 69 10.52 -11.49 -12.51
CA GLN A 69 11.14 -12.80 -12.83
C GLN A 69 12.67 -12.82 -12.74
N ILE A 70 13.25 -11.94 -11.91
CA ILE A 70 14.69 -11.93 -11.67
C ILE A 70 15.08 -12.91 -10.56
N GLN A 71 16.26 -13.49 -10.67
CA GLN A 71 16.81 -14.36 -9.64
C GLN A 71 16.93 -13.60 -8.30
N GLY A 72 16.39 -14.19 -7.23
CA GLY A 72 16.49 -13.66 -5.88
C GLY A 72 15.33 -12.75 -5.44
N PHE A 73 14.33 -12.50 -6.29
CA PHE A 73 13.09 -11.87 -5.87
C PHE A 73 12.12 -12.90 -5.28
N ASP A 74 11.84 -12.80 -3.98
CA ASP A 74 10.85 -13.64 -3.29
C ASP A 74 9.79 -12.78 -2.58
N PRO A 75 8.58 -12.65 -3.15
CA PRO A 75 7.48 -11.91 -2.56
C PRO A 75 6.59 -12.77 -1.64
N SER A 76 6.95 -14.04 -1.40
CA SER A 76 6.16 -14.97 -0.58
C SER A 76 5.84 -14.43 0.82
N PRO A 77 6.78 -13.78 1.55
CA PRO A 77 6.49 -13.21 2.87
C PRO A 77 5.37 -12.15 2.86
N LEU A 78 5.14 -11.48 1.72
CA LEU A 78 4.10 -10.45 1.61
C LEU A 78 2.70 -11.05 1.59
N LYS A 79 2.53 -12.30 1.12
CA LYS A 79 1.21 -12.97 1.05
C LYS A 79 0.61 -13.12 2.45
N GLU A 80 1.35 -13.73 3.36
CA GLU A 80 0.92 -13.96 4.74
C GLU A 80 0.75 -12.63 5.47
N TYR A 81 1.72 -11.73 5.31
CA TYR A 81 1.69 -10.42 5.93
C TYR A 81 0.44 -9.60 5.55
N LEU A 82 0.11 -9.52 4.26
CA LEU A 82 -1.06 -8.77 3.79
C LEU A 82 -2.38 -9.43 4.19
N ALA A 83 -2.42 -10.76 4.24
CA ALA A 83 -3.57 -11.51 4.75
C ALA A 83 -3.83 -11.20 6.23
N GLU A 84 -2.80 -11.14 7.07
CA GLU A 84 -2.93 -10.74 8.48
C GLU A 84 -3.45 -9.31 8.68
N LEU A 85 -3.13 -8.41 7.73
CA LEU A 85 -3.63 -7.04 7.74
C LEU A 85 -5.07 -6.92 7.22
N GLY A 86 -5.60 -7.97 6.57
CA GLY A 86 -6.92 -7.98 5.94
C GLY A 86 -6.99 -7.09 4.69
N ILE A 87 -5.89 -6.97 3.96
CA ILE A 87 -5.79 -6.13 2.76
C ILE A 87 -5.82 -7.02 1.51
N ALA A 88 -6.61 -6.62 0.51
CA ALA A 88 -6.69 -7.34 -0.76
C ALA A 88 -5.32 -7.32 -1.46
N TYR A 89 -4.78 -8.50 -1.76
CA TYR A 89 -3.47 -8.66 -2.40
C TYR A 89 -3.59 -9.33 -3.77
N PHE A 90 -2.96 -8.71 -4.76
CA PHE A 90 -2.85 -9.19 -6.12
C PHE A 90 -1.39 -9.49 -6.46
N TYR A 91 -1.17 -10.52 -7.25
CA TYR A 91 0.15 -10.92 -7.71
C TYR A 91 0.16 -11.03 -9.23
N CYS A 92 1.16 -10.44 -9.86
CA CYS A 92 1.40 -10.56 -11.29
C CYS A 92 2.88 -10.87 -11.51
N SER A 93 3.20 -11.78 -12.42
CA SER A 93 4.58 -12.11 -12.78
C SER A 93 4.75 -11.82 -14.27
N GLN A 94 5.75 -11.01 -14.61
CA GLN A 94 6.01 -10.51 -15.96
C GLN A 94 7.53 -10.35 -16.16
N PRO A 95 8.11 -10.77 -17.30
CA PRO A 95 9.51 -10.54 -17.61
C PRO A 95 9.74 -9.07 -18.02
N ILE A 96 9.86 -8.17 -17.05
CA ILE A 96 9.93 -6.70 -17.29
C ILE A 96 11.38 -6.22 -17.48
N MET A 97 12.35 -7.01 -17.01
CA MET A 97 13.77 -6.67 -17.09
C MET A 97 14.50 -7.34 -18.26
N GLU A 98 13.77 -7.99 -19.16
CA GLU A 98 14.28 -8.51 -20.44
C GLU A 98 14.21 -7.46 -21.55
#